data_AF-A0A8K0W5U2-F1
#
_entry.id   AF-A0A8K0W5U2-F1
#
_cell.length_a   1.000
_cell.length_b   1.000
_cell.length_c   1.000
_cell.angle_alpha   90.00
_cell.angle_beta   90.00
_cell.angle_gamma   90.00
#
_symmetry.space_group_name_H-M   'P 1'
#
loop_
_entity.id
_entity.type
_entity.pdbx_description
1 polymer ?
#
loop_
_entity_poly.entity_id
_entity_poly.type
_entity_poly.pdbx_seq_one_letter_code
_entity_poly.pdbx_strand_id
1 'polypeptide(L)'
;MTESQRENILKHLSDPGKALRPIFTSLNGDNSWLMSFPRPESERAATGKAFYHVAFEPWLKGAAHVFNSWFVNIAMVNSPEISTFESLENLVREIESAAAAHKPPADEQQDGQQDSSPLDAILLGFFLSDHLHPQTLKSFPADIPVIATPPGINVIKPWNHFKTIRTISNLSPSATSWQTPDLHPGEPLPKWLTPIFLPGRSELNFVFAIIWSHTVDNEEIHEVILDSPHGVKGDEKTLNAFLNSEPKTRKLAMLHGLKESSTGGIQTCYGAKGGLALNRKVGGVEHWVVTHSSELQYTGVFMRIFGTKDTPRTVEWALEEEHKKDPSLERFEPPNFVKVANGGSTVLTYQ
;
A
#
# COMPACT_ATOMS: atom_id res chain seq x y z
N MET A 1 14.89 -7.23 26.08
CA MET A 1 13.45 -7.40 25.83
C MET A 1 13.09 -6.37 24.78
N THR A 2 12.82 -6.83 23.56
CA THR A 2 12.45 -5.96 22.44
C THR A 2 11.02 -5.51 22.65
N GLU A 3 10.84 -4.20 22.78
CA GLU A 3 9.54 -3.55 22.75
C GLU A 3 8.81 -3.91 21.45
N SER A 4 7.54 -4.29 21.53
CA SER A 4 6.78 -4.74 20.37
C SER A 4 6.64 -3.60 19.34
N GLN A 5 6.59 -3.92 18.04
CA GLN A 5 6.39 -2.90 16.98
C GLN A 5 5.20 -2.00 17.29
N ARG A 6 4.13 -2.55 17.87
CA ARG A 6 2.93 -1.83 18.30
C ARG A 6 3.21 -0.79 19.40
N GLU A 7 3.91 -1.16 20.47
CA GLU A 7 4.24 -0.24 21.57
C GLU A 7 5.08 0.95 21.10
N ASN A 8 6.02 0.74 20.18
CA ASN A 8 6.81 1.82 19.60
C ASN A 8 5.94 2.83 18.82
N ILE A 9 4.91 2.37 18.10
CA ILE A 9 3.96 3.26 17.43
C ILE A 9 3.15 4.05 18.45
N LEU A 10 2.60 3.39 19.46
CA LEU A 10 1.78 4.06 20.47
C LEU A 10 2.57 5.15 21.20
N LYS A 11 3.83 4.87 21.54
CA LYS A 11 4.75 5.87 22.11
C LYS A 11 5.01 7.03 21.15
N HIS A 12 5.29 6.74 19.88
CA HIS A 12 5.49 7.77 18.85
C HIS A 12 4.26 8.69 18.72
N LEU A 13 3.07 8.10 18.68
CA LEU A 13 1.80 8.83 18.54
C LEU A 13 1.41 9.65 19.77
N SER A 14 1.84 9.22 20.95
CA SER A 14 1.55 9.93 22.21
C SER A 14 2.47 11.12 22.47
N ASP A 15 3.51 11.31 21.66
CA ASP A 15 4.53 12.34 21.85
C ASP A 15 4.18 13.61 21.04
N PRO A 16 3.64 14.67 21.66
CA PRO A 16 3.25 15.89 20.94
C PRO A 16 4.43 16.62 20.30
N GLY A 17 5.67 16.32 20.71
CA GLY A 17 6.89 16.85 20.12
C GLY A 17 7.27 16.20 18.79
N LYS A 18 6.62 15.11 18.40
CA LYS A 18 6.86 14.42 17.14
C LYS A 18 5.77 14.75 16.13
N ALA A 19 6.17 15.16 14.93
CA ALA A 19 5.23 15.33 13.84
C ALA A 19 4.54 14.00 13.52
N LEU A 20 3.23 14.03 13.26
CA LEU A 20 2.51 12.86 12.77
C LEU A 20 3.03 12.47 11.39
N ARG A 21 3.19 11.17 11.17
CA ARG A 21 3.73 10.58 9.94
C ARG A 21 2.89 9.38 9.52
N PRO A 22 2.90 8.97 8.24
CA PRO A 22 2.12 7.83 7.79
C PRO A 22 2.45 6.55 8.57
N ILE A 23 1.42 5.79 8.94
CA ILE A 23 1.55 4.53 9.67
C ILE A 23 1.01 3.39 8.84
N PHE A 24 1.81 2.34 8.68
CA PHE A 24 1.48 1.17 7.91
C PHE A 24 1.40 -0.02 8.86
N THR A 25 0.23 -0.65 8.95
CA THR A 25 0.01 -1.87 9.73
C THR A 25 -0.31 -3.03 8.81
N SER A 26 0.47 -4.11 8.89
CA SER A 26 0.22 -5.31 8.09
C SER A 26 -0.97 -6.07 8.65
N LEU A 27 -1.98 -6.35 7.83
CA LEU A 27 -3.22 -6.99 8.27
C LEU A 27 -3.16 -8.51 8.15
N ASN A 28 -2.55 -9.01 7.07
CA ASN A 28 -2.43 -10.44 6.78
C ASN A 28 -0.98 -10.95 6.69
N GLY A 29 0.01 -10.08 6.90
CA GLY A 29 1.42 -10.43 6.74
C GLY A 29 1.90 -10.52 5.29
N ASP A 30 1.07 -10.17 4.31
CA ASP A 30 1.41 -10.23 2.89
C ASP A 30 1.12 -8.90 2.18
N ASN A 31 -0.05 -8.76 1.56
CA ASN A 31 -0.42 -7.64 0.71
C ASN A 31 -1.47 -6.69 1.30
N SER A 32 -2.11 -7.06 2.41
CA SER A 32 -3.17 -6.26 3.03
C SER A 32 -2.62 -5.33 4.10
N TRP A 33 -2.94 -4.04 3.98
CA TRP A 33 -2.42 -3.00 4.88
C TRP A 33 -3.53 -2.08 5.38
N LEU A 34 -3.44 -1.65 6.65
CA LEU A 34 -4.05 -0.41 7.10
C LEU A 34 -3.02 0.70 6.94
N MET A 35 -3.30 1.65 6.04
CA MET A 35 -2.49 2.84 5.80
C MET A 35 -3.18 4.03 6.44
N SER A 36 -2.53 4.66 7.42
CA SER A 36 -3.07 5.83 8.15
C SER A 36 -2.24 7.05 7.80
N PHE A 37 -2.85 8.04 7.15
CA PHE A 37 -2.17 9.26 6.70
C PHE A 37 -2.54 10.45 7.60
N PRO A 38 -1.57 11.23 8.11
CA PRO A 38 -1.89 12.38 8.94
C PRO A 38 -2.78 13.37 8.18
N ARG A 39 -3.86 13.80 8.82
CA ARG A 39 -4.72 14.86 8.29
C ARG A 39 -4.03 16.22 8.49
N PRO A 40 -4.26 17.20 7.60
CA PRO A 40 -3.92 18.60 7.85
C PRO A 40 -4.55 19.11 9.16
N GLU A 41 -3.92 20.07 9.82
CA GLU A 41 -4.39 20.59 11.10
C GLU A 41 -5.83 21.11 11.07
N SER A 42 -6.19 21.82 9.99
CA SER A 42 -7.56 22.30 9.76
C SER A 42 -8.58 21.17 9.69
N GLU A 43 -8.24 20.04 9.08
CA GLU A 43 -9.11 18.86 9.03
C GLU A 43 -9.16 18.11 10.35
N ARG A 44 -8.04 18.03 11.09
CA ARG A 44 -8.04 17.46 12.44
C ARG A 44 -8.99 18.24 13.36
N ALA A 45 -8.98 19.56 13.25
CA ALA A 45 -9.91 20.42 14.00
C ALA A 45 -11.37 20.23 13.60
N ALA A 46 -11.65 20.08 12.31
CA ALA A 46 -13.01 19.89 11.82
C ALA A 46 -13.58 18.49 12.11
N THR A 47 -12.73 17.45 12.09
CA THR A 47 -13.18 16.04 12.12
C THR A 47 -12.95 15.35 13.46
N GLY A 48 -12.08 15.89 14.32
CA GLY A 48 -11.63 15.21 15.55
C GLY A 48 -10.79 13.95 15.30
N LYS A 49 -10.44 13.63 14.05
CA LYS A 49 -9.56 12.50 13.68
C LYS A 49 -8.15 13.01 13.41
N ALA A 50 -7.14 12.27 13.86
CA ALA A 50 -5.74 12.58 13.59
C ALA A 50 -5.30 12.09 12.20
N PHE A 51 -5.88 10.99 11.74
CA PHE A 51 -5.51 10.30 10.51
C PHE A 51 -6.71 10.09 9.57
N TYR A 52 -6.40 9.96 8.29
CA TYR A 52 -7.26 9.37 7.28
C TYR A 52 -6.85 7.91 7.09
N HIS A 53 -7.77 6.99 7.38
CA HIS A 53 -7.50 5.55 7.43
C HIS A 53 -7.98 4.85 6.16
N VAL A 54 -7.06 4.15 5.50
CA VAL A 54 -7.29 3.41 4.26
C VAL A 54 -7.00 1.93 4.48
N ALA A 55 -7.97 1.07 4.18
CA ALA A 55 -7.74 -0.35 4.02
C ALA A 55 -7.26 -0.60 2.59
N PHE A 56 -5.98 -0.89 2.42
CA PHE A 56 -5.38 -1.21 1.14
C PHE A 56 -5.46 -2.72 0.91
N GLU A 57 -6.18 -3.10 -0.15
CA GLU A 57 -6.33 -4.48 -0.64
C GLU A 57 -6.61 -5.52 0.45
N PRO A 58 -7.71 -5.37 1.23
CA PRO A 58 -7.96 -6.20 2.39
C PRO A 58 -8.33 -7.64 2.01
N TRP A 59 -7.53 -8.59 2.51
CA TRP A 59 -7.73 -10.03 2.44
C TRP A 59 -7.60 -10.63 3.86
N LEU A 60 -8.66 -10.46 4.64
CA LEU A 60 -8.66 -10.77 6.07
C LEU A 60 -9.03 -12.22 6.42
N LYS A 61 -9.44 -13.04 5.45
CA LYS A 61 -9.82 -14.44 5.70
C LYS A 61 -9.89 -15.25 4.42
N GLY A 62 -9.88 -16.56 4.58
CA GLY A 62 -10.20 -17.51 3.51
C GLY A 62 -9.19 -17.53 2.37
N ALA A 63 -9.44 -18.39 1.39
CA ALA A 63 -8.64 -18.46 0.18
C ALA A 63 -9.20 -17.53 -0.91
N ALA A 64 -8.33 -16.95 -1.72
CA ALA A 64 -8.67 -16.24 -2.93
C ALA A 64 -8.91 -17.21 -4.09
N HIS A 65 -9.89 -16.90 -4.93
CA HIS A 65 -10.25 -17.71 -6.09
C HIS A 65 -10.11 -16.87 -7.36
N VAL A 66 -9.09 -17.17 -8.16
CA VAL A 66 -8.84 -16.43 -9.40
C VAL A 66 -9.58 -17.13 -10.54
N PHE A 67 -10.48 -16.41 -11.22
CA PHE A 67 -11.51 -16.89 -12.15
C PHE A 67 -12.59 -17.78 -11.54
N ASN A 68 -12.22 -18.94 -11.00
CA ASN A 68 -13.11 -19.88 -10.32
C ASN A 68 -12.29 -20.82 -9.42
N SER A 69 -12.95 -21.46 -8.44
CA SER A 69 -12.28 -22.29 -7.43
C SER A 69 -11.64 -23.57 -7.96
N TRP A 70 -11.98 -24.02 -9.18
CA TRP A 70 -11.39 -25.21 -9.81
C TRP A 70 -10.15 -24.90 -10.64
N PHE A 71 -9.95 -23.64 -11.05
CA PHE A 71 -8.86 -23.24 -11.95
C PHE A 71 -7.63 -22.77 -11.17
N VAL A 72 -7.75 -21.71 -10.35
CA VAL A 72 -6.67 -21.18 -9.52
C VAL A 72 -7.21 -20.79 -8.14
N ASN A 73 -6.62 -21.38 -7.11
CA ASN A 73 -6.89 -21.06 -5.71
C ASN A 73 -5.57 -20.69 -5.04
N ILE A 74 -5.59 -19.56 -4.33
CA ILE A 74 -4.45 -19.01 -3.59
C ILE A 74 -4.88 -18.91 -2.14
N ALA A 75 -4.19 -19.59 -1.24
CA ALA A 75 -4.45 -19.53 0.19
C ALA A 75 -3.22 -19.02 0.94
N MET A 76 -3.44 -18.19 1.96
CA MET A 76 -2.39 -17.79 2.89
C MET A 76 -2.00 -18.99 3.75
N VAL A 77 -0.69 -19.23 3.91
CA VAL A 77 -0.20 -20.27 4.84
C VAL A 77 -0.47 -19.88 6.29
N ASN A 78 -0.29 -18.61 6.61
CA ASN A 78 -0.56 -18.05 7.93
C ASN A 78 -1.92 -17.36 7.94
N SER A 79 -2.65 -17.45 9.05
CA SER A 79 -3.90 -16.71 9.20
C SER A 79 -3.62 -15.22 9.37
N PRO A 80 -4.47 -14.33 8.82
CA PRO A 80 -4.35 -12.89 9.07
C PRO A 80 -4.47 -12.59 10.56
N GLU A 81 -3.62 -11.69 11.07
CA GLU A 81 -3.75 -11.23 12.46
C GLU A 81 -5.04 -10.42 12.63
N ILE A 82 -5.33 -9.57 11.64
CA ILE A 82 -6.60 -8.84 11.57
C ILE A 82 -7.53 -9.61 10.63
N SER A 83 -8.47 -10.36 11.21
CA SER A 83 -9.29 -11.31 10.45
C SER A 83 -10.74 -10.87 10.19
N THR A 84 -11.16 -9.76 10.79
CA THR A 84 -12.52 -9.21 10.68
C THR A 84 -12.51 -7.70 10.52
N PHE A 85 -13.61 -7.15 10.00
CA PHE A 85 -13.80 -5.71 9.94
C PHE A 85 -13.83 -5.07 11.34
N GLU A 86 -14.47 -5.71 12.33
CA GLU A 86 -14.51 -5.23 13.72
C GLU A 86 -13.10 -5.11 14.33
N SER A 87 -12.23 -6.11 14.11
CA SER A 87 -10.84 -6.06 14.56
C SER A 87 -10.06 -4.92 13.88
N LEU A 88 -10.34 -4.65 12.60
CA LEU A 88 -9.76 -3.52 11.88
C LEU A 88 -10.24 -2.17 12.43
N GLU A 89 -11.54 -2.03 12.73
CA GLU A 89 -12.08 -0.82 13.36
C GLU A 89 -11.47 -0.57 14.75
N ASN A 90 -11.30 -1.62 15.55
CA ASN A 90 -10.65 -1.52 16.85
C ASN A 90 -9.20 -1.03 16.73
N LEU A 91 -8.46 -1.53 15.74
CA LEU A 91 -7.10 -1.04 15.44
C LEU A 91 -7.11 0.45 15.05
N VAL A 92 -8.05 0.88 14.21
CA VAL A 92 -8.19 2.30 13.84
C VAL A 92 -8.47 3.15 15.09
N ARG A 93 -9.41 2.73 15.95
CA ARG A 93 -9.73 3.44 17.19
C ARG A 93 -8.53 3.53 18.13
N GLU A 94 -7.70 2.49 18.20
CA GLU A 94 -6.48 2.51 19.01
C GLU A 94 -5.45 3.54 18.50
N ILE A 95 -5.20 3.58 17.19
CA ILE A 95 -4.32 4.58 16.58
C ILE A 95 -4.83 5.99 16.88
N GLU A 96 -6.12 6.23 16.67
CA GLU A 96 -6.77 7.51 16.96
C GLU A 96 -6.76 7.88 18.45
N SER A 97 -6.84 6.90 19.36
CA SER A 97 -6.74 7.14 20.80
C SER A 97 -5.31 7.48 21.21
N ALA A 98 -4.32 6.78 20.64
CA ALA A 98 -2.90 7.04 20.91
C ALA A 98 -2.47 8.42 20.41
N ALA A 99 -3.04 8.88 19.29
CA ALA A 99 -2.78 10.18 18.70
C ALA A 99 -3.60 11.33 19.32
N ALA A 100 -4.28 11.10 20.46
CA ALA A 100 -5.16 12.10 21.07
C ALA A 100 -4.45 13.42 21.41
N ALA A 101 -3.14 13.38 21.72
CA ALA A 101 -2.34 14.57 22.00
C ALA A 101 -2.19 15.52 20.79
N HIS A 102 -2.48 15.06 19.57
CA HIS A 102 -2.40 15.84 18.33
C HIS A 102 -3.75 16.39 17.86
N LYS A 103 -4.80 16.19 18.66
CA LYS A 103 -6.16 16.67 18.40
C LYS A 103 -6.42 17.95 19.19
N PRO A 104 -7.26 18.86 18.69
CA PRO A 104 -7.70 19.99 19.48
C PRO A 104 -8.46 19.52 20.74
N PRO A 105 -8.48 20.33 21.81
CA PRO A 105 -9.26 20.06 23.01
C PRO A 105 -10.72 19.72 22.66
N ALA A 106 -11.34 18.82 23.44
CA ALA A 106 -12.71 18.36 23.19
C ALA A 106 -13.74 19.51 23.11
N ASP A 107 -13.49 20.62 23.82
CA ASP A 107 -14.36 21.80 23.85
C ASP A 107 -14.33 22.63 22.55
N GLU A 108 -13.32 22.41 21.68
CA GLU A 108 -13.17 23.08 20.38
C GLU A 108 -13.57 22.18 19.19
N GLN A 109 -13.91 20.91 19.47
CA GLN A 109 -14.39 19.99 18.44
C GLN A 109 -15.84 20.35 18.10
N GLN A 110 -16.12 20.56 16.82
CA GLN A 110 -17.51 20.73 16.37
C GLN A 110 -18.25 19.41 16.60
N ASP A 111 -19.44 19.49 17.18
CA ASP A 111 -20.33 18.36 17.50
C ASP A 111 -20.77 17.67 16.19
N GLY A 112 -19.93 16.74 15.70
CA GLY A 112 -19.97 16.20 14.34
C GLY A 112 -20.03 14.67 14.32
N GLN A 113 -21.23 14.15 14.05
CA GLN A 113 -21.59 12.79 13.62
C GLN A 113 -20.73 11.62 14.13
N GLN A 114 -21.12 11.13 15.31
CA GLN A 114 -20.61 9.94 16.00
C GLN A 114 -20.96 8.60 15.31
N ASP A 115 -21.64 8.61 14.16
CA ASP A 115 -22.21 7.43 13.47
C ASP A 115 -21.45 6.98 12.21
N SER A 116 -20.32 7.61 11.85
CA SER A 116 -19.53 7.19 10.68
C SER A 116 -18.48 6.12 11.03
N SER A 117 -18.24 5.19 10.10
CA SER A 117 -17.16 4.20 10.20
C SER A 117 -15.82 4.88 10.56
N PRO A 118 -15.03 4.33 11.50
CA PRO A 118 -13.72 4.86 11.82
C PRO A 118 -12.76 4.72 10.63
N LEU A 119 -12.94 3.69 9.77
CA LEU A 119 -12.25 3.53 8.50
C LEU A 119 -12.83 4.49 7.44
N ASP A 120 -11.97 5.29 6.80
CA ASP A 120 -12.41 6.35 5.87
C ASP A 120 -12.55 5.86 4.42
N ALA A 121 -11.72 4.90 3.98
CA ALA A 121 -11.80 4.36 2.62
C ALA A 121 -11.20 2.95 2.45
N ILE A 122 -11.58 2.31 1.34
CA ILE A 122 -10.92 1.11 0.82
C ILE A 122 -10.21 1.48 -0.50
N LEU A 123 -8.94 1.12 -0.62
CA LEU A 123 -8.12 1.38 -1.81
C LEU A 123 -7.71 0.06 -2.47
N LEU A 124 -8.00 -0.08 -3.76
CA LEU A 124 -7.83 -1.33 -4.52
C LEU A 124 -7.02 -1.06 -5.78
N GLY A 125 -5.73 -1.41 -5.73
CA GLY A 125 -4.77 -1.17 -6.83
C GLY A 125 -4.87 -2.20 -7.94
N PHE A 126 -5.20 -3.45 -7.59
CA PHE A 126 -5.21 -4.57 -8.52
C PHE A 126 -6.53 -5.35 -8.53
N PHE A 127 -6.73 -6.22 -9.54
CA PHE A 127 -8.04 -6.82 -9.82
C PHE A 127 -8.14 -8.33 -9.58
N LEU A 128 -7.06 -9.01 -9.25
CA LEU A 128 -7.10 -10.43 -8.91
C LEU A 128 -7.69 -10.62 -7.51
N SER A 129 -8.28 -11.80 -7.26
CA SER A 129 -9.10 -12.06 -6.07
C SER A 129 -8.34 -12.02 -4.75
N ASP A 130 -7.02 -12.15 -4.77
CA ASP A 130 -6.11 -11.98 -3.63
C ASP A 130 -5.89 -10.51 -3.25
N HIS A 131 -6.30 -9.58 -4.12
CA HIS A 131 -6.33 -8.13 -3.89
C HIS A 131 -7.77 -7.60 -3.78
N LEU A 132 -8.72 -8.27 -4.44
CA LEU A 132 -10.16 -8.01 -4.41
C LEU A 132 -10.96 -9.12 -3.72
N HIS A 133 -10.56 -9.50 -2.50
CA HIS A 133 -11.13 -10.67 -1.84
C HIS A 133 -12.64 -10.51 -1.55
N PRO A 134 -13.55 -11.23 -2.25
CA PRO A 134 -14.98 -10.91 -2.20
C PRO A 134 -15.59 -11.12 -0.82
N GLN A 135 -15.18 -12.16 -0.09
CA GLN A 135 -15.73 -12.44 1.24
C GLN A 135 -15.28 -11.42 2.28
N THR A 136 -14.11 -10.82 2.10
CA THR A 136 -13.62 -9.73 2.96
C THR A 136 -14.37 -8.45 2.63
N LEU A 137 -14.33 -8.04 1.36
CA LEU A 137 -14.92 -6.77 0.91
C LEU A 137 -16.42 -6.70 1.17
N LYS A 138 -17.17 -7.79 0.94
CA LYS A 138 -18.61 -7.84 1.24
C LYS A 138 -18.94 -7.86 2.73
N SER A 139 -17.97 -8.11 3.62
CA SER A 139 -18.18 -7.98 5.06
C SER A 139 -17.99 -6.55 5.58
N PHE A 140 -17.47 -5.64 4.76
CA PHE A 140 -17.30 -4.23 5.14
C PHE A 140 -18.63 -3.49 4.92
N PRO A 141 -18.94 -2.43 5.71
CA PRO A 141 -20.11 -1.61 5.48
C PRO A 141 -20.16 -1.01 4.07
N ALA A 142 -21.34 -1.02 3.46
CA ALA A 142 -21.58 -0.50 2.11
C ALA A 142 -21.31 1.01 1.94
N ASP A 143 -21.31 1.75 3.05
CA ASP A 143 -21.11 3.20 3.11
C ASP A 143 -19.63 3.61 3.03
N ILE A 144 -18.69 2.66 3.23
CA ILE A 144 -17.27 2.98 3.09
C ILE A 144 -16.95 3.15 1.60
N PRO A 145 -16.39 4.31 1.19
CA PRO A 145 -16.06 4.56 -0.20
C PRO A 145 -14.94 3.64 -0.67
N VAL A 146 -15.12 3.11 -1.89
CA VAL A 146 -14.11 2.29 -2.56
C VAL A 146 -13.46 3.09 -3.68
N ILE A 147 -12.14 3.17 -3.66
CA ILE A 147 -11.33 3.80 -4.68
C ILE A 147 -10.55 2.68 -5.38
N ALA A 148 -10.83 2.44 -6.66
CA ALA A 148 -10.34 1.27 -7.37
C ALA A 148 -9.91 1.61 -8.80
N THR A 149 -8.97 0.82 -9.35
CA THR A 149 -8.63 0.91 -10.78
C THR A 149 -9.80 0.46 -11.67
N PRO A 150 -9.85 0.86 -12.96
CA PRO A 150 -10.95 0.47 -13.85
C PRO A 150 -11.18 -1.06 -13.93
N PRO A 151 -10.14 -1.92 -14.02
CA PRO A 151 -10.32 -3.37 -13.94
C PRO A 151 -10.96 -3.82 -12.62
N GLY A 152 -10.55 -3.24 -11.49
CA GLY A 152 -11.14 -3.58 -10.19
C GLY A 152 -12.60 -3.14 -10.07
N ILE A 153 -12.96 -1.96 -10.58
CA ILE A 153 -14.35 -1.49 -10.65
C ILE A 153 -15.24 -2.49 -11.41
N ASN A 154 -14.74 -3.02 -12.54
CA ASN A 154 -15.49 -4.00 -13.33
C ASN A 154 -15.79 -5.29 -12.55
N VAL A 155 -14.93 -5.65 -11.59
CA VAL A 155 -15.12 -6.82 -10.71
C VAL A 155 -16.12 -6.52 -9.59
N ILE A 156 -16.00 -5.37 -8.91
CA ILE A 156 -16.79 -5.08 -7.71
C ILE A 156 -18.17 -4.47 -7.99
N LYS A 157 -18.33 -3.75 -9.11
CA LYS A 157 -19.60 -3.08 -9.44
C LYS A 157 -20.77 -4.06 -9.59
N PRO A 158 -20.62 -5.24 -10.23
CA PRO A 158 -21.67 -6.25 -10.27
C PRO A 158 -22.09 -6.82 -8.91
N TRP A 159 -21.29 -6.62 -7.85
CA TRP A 159 -21.65 -7.10 -6.51
C TRP A 159 -22.79 -6.28 -5.89
N ASN A 160 -23.05 -5.07 -6.40
CA ASN A 160 -24.09 -4.16 -5.90
C ASN A 160 -24.05 -3.97 -4.37
N HIS A 161 -22.83 -3.87 -3.82
CA HIS A 161 -22.60 -3.76 -2.38
C HIS A 161 -22.25 -2.33 -1.97
N PHE A 162 -21.23 -1.73 -2.57
CA PHE A 162 -20.72 -0.41 -2.19
C PHE A 162 -21.53 0.73 -2.83
N LYS A 163 -21.88 1.75 -2.04
CA LYS A 163 -22.64 2.92 -2.51
C LYS A 163 -21.78 3.93 -3.27
N THR A 164 -20.50 4.04 -2.90
CA THR A 164 -19.56 4.99 -3.51
C THR A 164 -18.36 4.24 -4.06
N ILE A 165 -18.17 4.33 -5.38
CA ILE A 165 -17.03 3.78 -6.09
C ILE A 165 -16.38 4.91 -6.91
N ARG A 166 -15.09 5.15 -6.70
CA ARG A 166 -14.28 6.12 -7.45
C ARG A 166 -13.17 5.42 -8.23
N THR A 167 -12.80 6.04 -9.34
CA THR A 167 -11.82 5.50 -10.28
C THR A 167 -10.45 6.06 -9.98
N ILE A 168 -9.46 5.17 -9.89
CA ILE A 168 -8.05 5.54 -9.94
C ILE A 168 -7.65 5.66 -11.41
N SER A 169 -7.10 6.81 -11.79
CA SER A 169 -6.68 7.07 -13.16
C SER A 169 -5.29 6.49 -13.43
N ASN A 170 -5.06 6.09 -14.69
CA ASN A 170 -3.75 5.71 -15.18
C ASN A 170 -2.94 6.97 -15.55
N LEU A 171 -1.66 7.00 -15.20
CA LEU A 171 -0.77 8.04 -15.71
C LEU A 171 -0.46 7.80 -17.20
N SER A 172 -0.55 8.85 -18.00
CA SER A 172 -0.09 8.80 -19.40
C SER A 172 1.44 8.65 -19.47
N PRO A 173 2.00 7.84 -20.40
CA PRO A 173 3.45 7.80 -20.63
C PRO A 173 4.02 9.12 -21.18
N SER A 174 3.17 10.07 -21.58
CA SER A 174 3.57 11.42 -21.99
C SER A 174 3.26 12.49 -20.93
N ALA A 175 2.84 12.09 -19.73
CA ALA A 175 2.51 13.03 -18.67
C ALA A 175 3.74 13.83 -18.25
N THR A 176 3.58 15.15 -18.14
CA THR A 176 4.57 16.07 -17.54
C THR A 176 4.20 16.47 -16.12
N SER A 177 2.98 16.13 -15.69
CA SER A 177 2.50 16.36 -14.34
C SER A 177 1.63 15.18 -13.88
N TRP A 178 1.77 14.83 -12.61
CA TRP A 178 0.89 13.87 -11.94
C TRP A 178 -0.28 14.57 -11.22
N GLN A 179 -0.19 15.89 -11.00
CA GLN A 179 -1.17 16.67 -10.25
C GLN A 179 -2.12 17.39 -11.22
N THR A 180 -2.94 16.61 -11.93
CA THR A 180 -4.01 17.16 -12.78
C THR A 180 -5.39 16.81 -12.22
N PRO A 181 -6.41 17.64 -12.47
CA PRO A 181 -7.77 17.38 -11.99
C PRO A 181 -8.33 16.01 -12.40
N ASP A 182 -7.94 15.50 -13.58
CA ASP A 182 -8.41 14.23 -14.13
C ASP A 182 -7.75 12.99 -13.49
N LEU A 183 -6.61 13.18 -12.81
CA LEU A 183 -5.89 12.08 -12.16
C LEU A 183 -6.39 11.80 -10.74
N HIS A 184 -6.94 12.81 -10.06
CA HIS A 184 -7.47 12.64 -8.71
C HIS A 184 -8.86 11.97 -8.73
N PRO A 185 -9.11 10.92 -7.91
CA PRO A 185 -10.42 10.22 -7.88
C PRO A 185 -11.62 11.08 -7.47
N GLY A 186 -11.35 12.21 -6.81
CA GLY A 186 -12.35 13.16 -6.29
C GLY A 186 -12.96 12.73 -4.96
N GLU A 187 -13.91 13.52 -4.46
CA GLU A 187 -14.59 13.27 -3.19
C GLU A 187 -15.24 11.88 -3.16
N PRO A 188 -15.17 11.15 -2.03
CA PRO A 188 -14.76 11.62 -0.70
C PRO A 188 -13.26 11.46 -0.38
N LEU A 189 -12.42 11.12 -1.36
CA LEU A 189 -10.98 11.06 -1.13
C LEU A 189 -10.44 12.49 -0.95
N PRO A 190 -9.66 12.77 0.11
CA PRO A 190 -9.16 14.11 0.34
C PRO A 190 -8.15 14.53 -0.73
N LYS A 191 -8.19 15.80 -1.13
CA LYS A 191 -7.34 16.36 -2.20
C LYS A 191 -5.83 16.22 -1.95
N TRP A 192 -5.44 16.06 -0.69
CA TRP A 192 -4.04 15.87 -0.30
C TRP A 192 -3.58 14.41 -0.36
N LEU A 193 -4.43 13.45 -0.76
CA LEU A 193 -4.08 12.05 -0.95
C LEU A 193 -4.46 11.57 -2.35
N THR A 194 -3.46 11.40 -3.24
CA THR A 194 -3.68 11.06 -4.65
C THR A 194 -3.11 9.68 -4.99
N PRO A 195 -3.95 8.66 -5.23
CA PRO A 195 -3.52 7.39 -5.81
C PRO A 195 -3.50 7.49 -7.34
N ILE A 196 -2.43 6.97 -7.96
CA ILE A 196 -2.26 6.93 -9.42
C ILE A 196 -1.73 5.55 -9.80
N PHE A 197 -2.33 4.95 -10.82
CA PHE A 197 -1.85 3.69 -11.37
C PHE A 197 -0.83 3.96 -12.48
N LEU A 198 0.33 3.30 -12.42
CA LEU A 198 1.39 3.36 -13.42
C LEU A 198 1.48 1.99 -14.12
N PRO A 199 0.77 1.80 -15.26
CA PRO A 199 0.83 0.55 -16.00
C PRO A 199 2.24 0.26 -16.48
N GLY A 200 2.76 -0.96 -16.29
CA GLY A 200 3.97 -1.40 -16.98
C GLY A 200 3.64 -2.32 -18.15
N ARG A 201 4.63 -3.12 -18.58
CA ARG A 201 4.52 -3.99 -19.75
C ARG A 201 3.44 -5.08 -19.66
N SER A 202 3.11 -5.52 -18.46
CA SER A 202 2.05 -6.52 -18.22
C SER A 202 1.13 -6.02 -17.11
N GLU A 203 -0.08 -6.58 -17.03
CA GLU A 203 -1.03 -6.24 -15.97
C GLU A 203 -0.50 -6.55 -14.56
N LEU A 204 0.41 -7.54 -14.43
CA LEU A 204 1.06 -7.85 -13.16
C LEU A 204 2.20 -6.87 -12.85
N ASN A 205 2.93 -6.41 -13.86
CA ASN A 205 4.09 -5.56 -13.65
C ASN A 205 3.69 -4.09 -13.70
N PHE A 206 3.20 -3.55 -12.58
CA PHE A 206 2.82 -2.14 -12.43
C PHE A 206 3.49 -1.49 -11.22
N VAL A 207 3.37 -0.17 -11.14
CA VAL A 207 3.62 0.59 -9.91
C VAL A 207 2.33 1.34 -9.55
N PHE A 208 1.92 1.25 -8.31
CA PHE A 208 0.82 2.01 -7.74
C PHE A 208 1.41 3.10 -6.85
N ALA A 209 1.27 4.35 -7.29
CA ALA A 209 1.80 5.51 -6.58
C ALA A 209 0.72 6.11 -5.69
N ILE A 210 0.99 6.22 -4.39
CA ILE A 210 0.13 6.92 -3.43
C ILE A 210 0.89 8.16 -2.99
N ILE A 211 0.44 9.33 -3.44
CA ILE A 211 1.05 10.61 -3.11
C ILE A 211 0.30 11.24 -1.93
N TRP A 212 1.02 11.52 -0.87
CA TRP A 212 0.57 12.28 0.29
C TRP A 212 1.19 13.68 0.25
N SER A 213 0.34 14.69 0.09
CA SER A 213 0.72 16.09 0.12
C SER A 213 0.49 16.66 1.51
N HIS A 214 1.47 17.35 2.06
CA HIS A 214 1.35 18.01 3.36
C HIS A 214 2.22 19.25 3.43
N THR A 215 2.04 20.06 4.47
CA THR A 215 2.78 21.32 4.63
C THR A 215 3.83 21.19 5.73
N VAL A 216 5.07 21.56 5.43
CA VAL A 216 6.15 21.71 6.42
C VAL A 216 6.74 23.10 6.24
N ASP A 217 6.85 23.87 7.32
CA ASP A 217 7.39 25.24 7.30
C ASP A 217 6.75 26.16 6.23
N ASN A 218 5.43 26.02 6.03
CA ASN A 218 4.60 26.69 5.01
C ASN A 218 4.90 26.32 3.54
N GLU A 219 5.72 25.29 3.29
CA GLU A 219 5.93 24.74 1.96
C GLU A 219 5.12 23.47 1.75
N GLU A 220 4.45 23.34 0.61
CA GLU A 220 3.79 22.09 0.23
C GLU A 220 4.83 21.07 -0.22
N ILE A 221 4.79 19.91 0.40
CA ILE A 221 5.67 18.78 0.12
C ILE A 221 4.81 17.61 -0.34
N HIS A 222 5.28 16.93 -1.38
CA HIS A 222 4.64 15.72 -1.90
C HIS A 222 5.54 14.52 -1.61
N GLU A 223 5.05 13.59 -0.83
CA GLU A 223 5.73 12.35 -0.53
C GLU A 223 5.01 11.19 -1.19
N VAL A 224 5.74 10.30 -1.86
CA VAL A 224 5.16 9.16 -2.57
C VAL A 224 5.52 7.84 -1.89
N ILE A 225 4.52 6.99 -1.75
CA ILE A 225 4.66 5.55 -1.51
C ILE A 225 4.46 4.84 -2.85
N LEU A 226 5.44 4.02 -3.25
CA LEU A 226 5.41 3.24 -4.49
C LEU A 226 5.15 1.77 -4.16
N ASP A 227 3.96 1.27 -4.41
CA ASP A 227 3.66 -0.16 -4.31
C ASP A 227 3.88 -0.85 -5.67
N SER A 228 4.78 -1.82 -5.71
CA SER A 228 5.09 -2.60 -6.92
C SER A 228 5.23 -4.07 -6.55
N PRO A 229 4.11 -4.79 -6.37
CA PRO A 229 4.12 -6.12 -5.78
C PRO A 229 4.88 -7.16 -6.60
N HIS A 230 4.84 -7.02 -7.92
CA HIS A 230 5.47 -7.95 -8.86
C HIS A 230 6.70 -7.35 -9.57
N GLY A 231 7.02 -6.10 -9.24
CA GLY A 231 8.11 -5.33 -9.84
C GLY A 231 7.83 -4.85 -11.25
N VAL A 232 8.65 -3.89 -11.68
CA VAL A 232 8.63 -3.30 -13.02
C VAL A 232 10.05 -3.20 -13.58
N LYS A 233 10.15 -3.04 -14.90
CA LYS A 233 11.44 -2.78 -15.54
C LYS A 233 11.78 -1.29 -15.50
N GLY A 234 13.07 -0.97 -15.51
CA GLY A 234 13.53 0.43 -15.40
C GLY A 234 13.27 1.30 -16.64
N ASP A 235 12.90 0.69 -17.77
CA ASP A 235 12.58 1.33 -19.04
C ASP A 235 11.07 1.59 -19.23
N GLU A 236 10.24 1.28 -18.23
CA GLU A 236 8.79 1.51 -18.30
C GLU A 236 8.46 3.00 -18.46
N LYS A 237 7.74 3.33 -19.53
CA LYS A 237 7.51 4.73 -19.94
C LYS A 237 6.70 5.54 -18.93
N THR A 238 5.68 4.92 -18.32
CA THR A 238 4.80 5.53 -17.32
C THR A 238 5.54 5.81 -16.01
N LEU A 239 6.39 4.88 -15.55
CA LEU A 239 7.28 5.12 -14.41
C LEU A 239 8.22 6.30 -14.70
N ASN A 240 8.84 6.32 -15.89
CA ASN A 240 9.71 7.44 -16.28
C ASN A 240 8.94 8.77 -16.35
N ALA A 241 7.72 8.77 -16.89
CA ALA A 241 6.85 9.95 -16.92
C ALA A 241 6.54 10.44 -15.50
N PHE A 242 6.20 9.54 -14.57
CA PHE A 242 5.96 9.88 -13.17
C PHE A 242 7.20 10.49 -12.50
N LEU A 243 8.36 9.86 -12.65
CA LEU A 243 9.61 10.34 -12.04
C LEU A 243 10.04 11.72 -12.58
N ASN A 244 9.72 12.00 -13.85
CA ASN A 244 10.02 13.28 -14.49
C ASN A 244 8.92 14.33 -14.28
N SER A 245 7.75 13.95 -13.76
CA SER A 245 6.61 14.85 -13.59
C SER A 245 6.86 15.95 -12.58
N GLU A 246 6.13 17.05 -12.73
CA GLU A 246 5.97 18.10 -11.72
C GLU A 246 4.58 18.01 -11.04
N PRO A 247 4.46 18.43 -9.77
CA PRO A 247 5.56 18.81 -8.88
C PRO A 247 6.43 17.61 -8.48
N LYS A 248 7.68 17.83 -8.05
CA LYS A 248 8.55 16.74 -7.62
C LYS A 248 8.02 16.04 -6.37
N THR A 249 8.09 14.70 -6.36
CA THR A 249 7.78 13.87 -5.19
C THR A 249 9.05 13.41 -4.49
N ARG A 250 9.03 13.38 -3.15
CA ARG A 250 10.05 12.72 -2.32
C ARG A 250 9.64 11.27 -2.09
N LYS A 251 10.58 10.33 -2.21
CA LYS A 251 10.27 8.89 -2.26
C LYS A 251 10.29 8.32 -0.84
N LEU A 252 9.17 8.46 -0.14
CA LEU A 252 9.06 8.08 1.26
C LEU A 252 9.17 6.57 1.43
N ALA A 253 8.46 5.81 0.62
CA ALA A 253 8.50 4.36 0.75
C ALA A 253 8.33 3.65 -0.58
N MET A 254 8.83 2.41 -0.61
CA MET A 254 8.52 1.42 -1.63
C MET A 254 8.00 0.17 -0.95
N LEU A 255 6.83 -0.30 -1.39
CA LEU A 255 6.31 -1.61 -1.04
C LEU A 255 6.66 -2.56 -2.18
N HIS A 256 7.58 -3.50 -1.94
CA HIS A 256 7.98 -4.47 -2.94
C HIS A 256 8.38 -5.81 -2.31
N GLY A 257 8.00 -6.92 -2.94
CA GLY A 257 8.34 -8.25 -2.46
C GLY A 257 9.74 -8.73 -2.80
N LEU A 258 10.26 -9.67 -2.01
CA LEU A 258 11.58 -10.27 -2.24
C LEU A 258 11.52 -11.56 -3.04
N LYS A 259 10.34 -12.17 -3.10
CA LYS A 259 10.10 -13.46 -3.74
C LYS A 259 10.08 -13.31 -5.26
N GLU A 260 10.91 -14.10 -5.95
CA GLU A 260 10.78 -14.31 -7.38
C GLU A 260 9.67 -15.35 -7.61
N SER A 261 8.78 -15.12 -8.56
CA SER A 261 7.72 -16.08 -8.90
C SER A 261 7.71 -16.33 -10.39
N SER A 262 7.55 -17.59 -10.78
CA SER A 262 7.36 -17.99 -12.17
C SER A 262 6.18 -18.92 -12.31
N THR A 263 5.32 -18.66 -13.29
CA THR A 263 4.15 -19.50 -13.61
C THR A 263 4.27 -20.01 -15.04
N GLY A 264 4.20 -21.33 -15.25
CA GLY A 264 4.39 -21.92 -16.58
C GLY A 264 5.75 -21.61 -17.21
N GLY A 265 6.79 -21.41 -16.39
CA GLY A 265 8.14 -21.06 -16.83
C GLY A 265 8.36 -19.57 -17.14
N ILE A 266 7.32 -18.73 -17.08
CA ILE A 266 7.41 -17.27 -17.28
C ILE A 266 7.56 -16.60 -15.92
N GLN A 267 8.57 -15.76 -15.74
CA GLN A 267 8.75 -14.97 -14.53
C GLN A 267 7.67 -13.89 -14.46
N THR A 268 6.86 -13.92 -13.40
CA THR A 268 5.77 -12.97 -13.14
C THR A 268 6.14 -11.97 -12.05
N CYS A 269 6.97 -12.35 -11.07
CA CYS A 269 7.47 -11.47 -10.02
C CYS A 269 9.00 -11.37 -10.07
N TYR A 270 9.53 -10.14 -10.04
CA TYR A 270 10.97 -9.91 -10.16
C TYR A 270 11.76 -9.99 -8.84
N GLY A 271 11.07 -10.12 -7.70
CA GLY A 271 11.67 -10.35 -6.39
C GLY A 271 12.74 -9.33 -5.98
N ALA A 272 13.67 -9.75 -5.13
CA ALA A 272 14.68 -8.87 -4.52
C ALA A 272 15.54 -8.11 -5.55
N LYS A 273 15.90 -8.74 -6.68
CA LYS A 273 16.64 -8.08 -7.77
C LYS A 273 15.84 -6.98 -8.45
N GLY A 274 14.56 -7.26 -8.76
CA GLY A 274 13.65 -6.27 -9.33
C GLY A 274 13.43 -5.09 -8.39
N GLY A 275 13.20 -5.37 -7.10
CA GLY A 275 13.02 -4.34 -6.08
C GLY A 275 14.26 -3.48 -5.89
N LEU A 276 15.46 -4.08 -5.85
CA LEU A 276 16.71 -3.33 -5.75
C LEU A 276 16.91 -2.42 -6.98
N ALA A 277 16.68 -2.95 -8.18
CA ALA A 277 16.76 -2.16 -9.41
C ALA A 277 15.75 -1.00 -9.42
N LEU A 278 14.52 -1.22 -8.96
CA LEU A 278 13.51 -0.16 -8.83
C LEU A 278 13.94 0.90 -7.80
N ASN A 279 14.42 0.48 -6.63
CA ASN A 279 14.95 1.40 -5.61
C ASN A 279 16.08 2.27 -6.17
N ARG A 280 17.04 1.69 -6.89
CA ARG A 280 18.11 2.45 -7.55
C ARG A 280 17.54 3.41 -8.62
N LYS A 281 16.56 2.94 -9.41
CA LYS A 281 15.93 3.73 -10.48
C LYS A 281 15.21 4.97 -9.97
N VAL A 282 14.55 4.89 -8.82
CA VAL A 282 13.81 6.03 -8.24
C VAL A 282 14.68 6.98 -7.43
N GLY A 283 15.98 6.69 -7.32
CA GLY A 283 16.96 7.48 -6.58
C GLY A 283 17.11 7.10 -5.11
N GLY A 284 16.61 5.94 -4.70
CA GLY A 284 16.50 5.52 -3.30
C GLY A 284 15.12 5.88 -2.71
N VAL A 285 14.69 5.08 -1.73
CA VAL A 285 13.54 5.36 -0.88
C VAL A 285 13.96 5.38 0.60
N GLU A 286 13.23 6.13 1.42
CA GLU A 286 13.51 6.15 2.87
C GLU A 286 13.15 4.82 3.54
N HIS A 287 12.11 4.13 3.06
CA HIS A 287 11.66 2.83 3.59
C HIS A 287 11.33 1.85 2.47
N TRP A 288 12.10 0.78 2.35
CA TRP A 288 11.66 -0.39 1.59
C TRP A 288 10.89 -1.33 2.52
N VAL A 289 9.57 -1.22 2.48
CA VAL A 289 8.65 -2.06 3.23
C VAL A 289 8.39 -3.37 2.48
N VAL A 290 8.62 -4.50 3.15
CA VAL A 290 8.36 -5.82 2.56
C VAL A 290 6.87 -6.08 2.48
N THR A 291 6.39 -6.42 1.29
CA THR A 291 5.02 -6.84 0.99
C THR A 291 5.08 -8.05 0.05
N HIS A 292 3.97 -8.76 -0.20
CA HIS A 292 3.87 -9.80 -1.25
C HIS A 292 5.00 -10.86 -1.21
N SER A 293 5.48 -11.18 -0.01
CA SER A 293 6.63 -12.07 0.22
C SER A 293 6.28 -13.26 1.09
N SER A 294 5.03 -13.34 1.56
CA SER A 294 4.58 -14.48 2.33
C SER A 294 4.53 -15.74 1.47
N GLU A 295 4.65 -16.87 2.16
CA GLU A 295 4.41 -18.18 1.56
C GLU A 295 2.91 -18.32 1.28
N LEU A 296 2.59 -18.71 0.05
CA LEU A 296 1.23 -18.92 -0.42
C LEU A 296 1.08 -20.36 -0.91
N GLN A 297 -0.10 -20.92 -0.71
CA GLN A 297 -0.46 -22.22 -1.24
C GLN A 297 -1.24 -22.05 -2.54
N TYR A 298 -0.73 -22.65 -3.60
CA TYR A 298 -1.34 -22.61 -4.93
C TYR A 298 -1.98 -23.96 -5.24
N THR A 299 -3.30 -23.96 -5.46
CA THR A 299 -4.06 -25.16 -5.80
C THR A 299 -4.99 -24.89 -7.00
N GLY A 300 -5.64 -25.94 -7.53
CA GLY A 300 -6.46 -25.86 -8.73
C GLY A 300 -5.82 -26.50 -9.97
N VAL A 301 -6.64 -26.79 -10.98
CA VAL A 301 -6.22 -27.54 -12.17
C VAL A 301 -5.15 -26.80 -12.96
N PHE A 302 -5.26 -25.47 -13.10
CA PHE A 302 -4.26 -24.67 -13.81
C PHE A 302 -2.92 -24.66 -13.07
N MET A 303 -2.95 -24.45 -11.75
CA MET A 303 -1.74 -24.47 -10.92
C MET A 303 -1.08 -25.84 -10.92
N ARG A 304 -1.85 -26.94 -11.02
CA ARG A 304 -1.28 -28.29 -11.16
C ARG A 304 -0.59 -28.53 -12.51
N ILE A 305 -1.14 -27.98 -13.60
CA ILE A 305 -0.63 -28.20 -14.96
C ILE A 305 0.58 -27.30 -15.25
N PHE A 306 0.47 -26.01 -14.94
CA PHE A 306 1.51 -25.02 -15.28
C PHE A 306 2.51 -24.78 -14.14
N GLY A 307 2.09 -24.99 -12.89
CA GLY A 307 2.90 -24.74 -11.71
C GLY A 307 3.17 -23.26 -11.48
N THR A 308 3.13 -22.83 -10.22
CA THR A 308 3.76 -21.58 -9.77
C THR A 308 4.91 -21.96 -8.87
N LYS A 309 6.11 -21.49 -9.23
CA LYS A 309 7.32 -21.67 -8.42
C LYS A 309 7.69 -20.34 -7.80
N ASP A 310 7.58 -20.29 -6.50
CA ASP A 310 8.10 -19.22 -5.67
C ASP A 310 9.53 -19.53 -5.24
N THR A 311 10.40 -18.53 -5.36
CA THR A 311 11.79 -18.59 -4.92
C THR A 311 12.06 -17.39 -4.01
N PRO A 312 11.98 -17.57 -2.68
CA PRO A 312 12.33 -16.53 -1.72
C PRO A 312 13.79 -16.12 -1.87
N ARG A 313 14.05 -14.80 -1.82
CA ARG A 313 15.39 -14.20 -1.85
C ARG A 313 15.54 -13.22 -0.70
N THR A 314 16.76 -12.74 -0.48
CA THR A 314 17.05 -11.66 0.46
C THR A 314 17.64 -10.45 -0.27
N VAL A 315 17.68 -9.31 0.41
CA VAL A 315 18.32 -8.10 -0.13
C VAL A 315 19.82 -8.30 -0.26
N GLU A 316 20.45 -8.99 0.70
CA GLU A 316 21.87 -9.34 0.67
C GLU A 316 22.20 -10.18 -0.57
N TRP A 317 21.36 -11.18 -0.88
CA TRP A 317 21.51 -11.95 -2.11
C TRP A 317 21.42 -11.07 -3.36
N ALA A 318 20.50 -10.10 -3.40
CA ALA A 318 20.38 -9.19 -4.54
C ALA A 318 21.61 -8.28 -4.69
N LEU A 319 22.15 -7.78 -3.58
CA LEU A 319 23.38 -6.98 -3.53
C LEU A 319 24.60 -7.78 -3.99
N GLU A 320 24.74 -9.02 -3.53
CA GLU A 320 25.82 -9.92 -3.98
C GLU A 320 25.75 -10.17 -5.50
N GLU A 321 24.55 -10.33 -6.04
CA GLU A 321 24.35 -10.55 -7.46
C GLU A 321 24.55 -9.29 -8.31
N GLU A 322 24.27 -8.11 -7.77
CA GLU A 322 24.63 -6.82 -8.37
C GLU A 322 26.17 -6.67 -8.41
N HIS A 323 26.84 -6.94 -7.29
CA HIS A 323 28.30 -6.89 -7.18
C HIS A 323 29.02 -7.83 -8.16
N LYS A 324 28.53 -9.07 -8.33
CA LYS A 324 29.10 -10.01 -9.30
C LYS A 324 29.02 -9.51 -10.75
N LYS A 325 27.99 -8.72 -11.08
CA LYS A 325 27.79 -8.19 -12.44
C LYS A 325 28.62 -6.95 -12.72
N ASP A 326 28.79 -6.10 -11.71
CA ASP A 326 29.59 -4.89 -11.81
C ASP A 326 30.35 -4.65 -10.50
N PRO A 327 31.58 -5.19 -10.38
CA PRO A 327 32.42 -5.02 -9.19
C PRO A 327 32.86 -3.58 -8.94
N SER A 328 32.67 -2.67 -9.92
CA SER A 328 33.14 -1.29 -9.89
C SER A 328 32.09 -0.27 -9.43
N LEU A 329 30.83 -0.70 -9.26
CA LEU A 329 29.77 0.15 -8.70
C LEU A 329 30.08 0.52 -7.25
N GLU A 330 30.53 1.74 -6.98
CA GLU A 330 30.82 2.23 -5.62
C GLU A 330 29.60 2.22 -4.68
N ARG A 331 28.37 2.09 -5.21
CA ARG A 331 27.11 2.15 -4.46
C ARG A 331 26.64 0.77 -4.00
N PHE A 332 27.29 0.25 -2.96
CA PHE A 332 26.82 -0.94 -2.21
C PHE A 332 25.93 -0.60 -1.02
N GLU A 333 25.49 0.65 -0.88
CA GLU A 333 24.66 1.02 0.26
C GLU A 333 23.35 0.23 0.23
N PRO A 334 23.09 -0.57 1.29
CA PRO A 334 21.85 -1.33 1.38
C PRO A 334 20.69 -0.34 1.57
N PRO A 335 19.53 -0.61 0.95
CA PRO A 335 18.34 0.17 1.22
C PRO A 335 17.93 0.03 2.69
N ASN A 336 17.28 1.06 3.24
CA ASN A 336 16.66 0.94 4.56
C ASN A 336 15.47 -0.02 4.47
N PHE A 337 15.69 -1.25 4.91
CA PHE A 337 14.77 -2.35 4.76
C PHE A 337 13.89 -2.53 6.00
N VAL A 338 12.58 -2.52 5.80
CA VAL A 338 11.59 -2.55 6.89
C VAL A 338 10.72 -3.79 6.76
N LYS A 339 10.92 -4.74 7.67
CA LYS A 339 10.04 -5.90 7.83
C LYS A 339 8.97 -5.60 8.87
N VAL A 340 7.72 -5.64 8.44
CA VAL A 340 6.56 -5.50 9.33
C VAL A 340 5.97 -6.89 9.54
N ALA A 341 5.85 -7.32 10.80
CA ALA A 341 5.23 -8.61 11.09
C ALA A 341 3.73 -8.58 10.76
N ASN A 342 3.10 -9.75 10.62
CA ASN A 342 1.63 -9.85 10.55
C ASN A 342 1.02 -9.23 11.83
N GLY A 343 0.17 -8.21 11.68
CA GLY A 343 -0.34 -7.39 12.79
C GLY A 343 0.62 -6.32 13.33
N GLY A 344 1.87 -6.30 12.86
CA GLY A 344 2.86 -5.31 13.20
C GLY A 344 2.64 -3.99 12.45
N SER A 345 3.24 -2.92 12.95
CA SER A 345 3.10 -1.58 12.42
C SER A 345 4.45 -0.88 12.29
N THR A 346 4.56 0.07 11.36
CA THR A 346 5.74 0.94 11.20
C THR A 346 5.31 2.38 10.91
N VAL A 347 6.08 3.35 11.40
CA VAL A 347 5.95 4.77 11.01
C VAL A 347 6.89 5.03 9.83
N LEU A 348 6.43 5.79 8.84
CA LEU A 348 7.23 6.21 7.70
C LEU A 348 7.76 7.65 7.90
N THR A 349 9.01 7.77 8.36
CA THR A 349 9.69 9.04 8.62
C THR A 349 10.76 9.33 7.56
N TYR A 350 11.09 10.60 7.30
CA TYR A 350 12.39 10.91 6.69
C TYR A 350 13.48 10.76 7.77
N GLN A 351 14.62 10.15 7.43
CA GLN A 351 15.77 10.05 8.34
C GLN A 351 16.70 11.25 8.22
#